data_AF-A0A6L4AQX7-F1
#
_entry.id   AF-A0A6L4AQX7-F1
#
_cell.length_a   1.000
_cell.length_b   1.000
_cell.length_c   1.000
_cell.angle_alpha   90.00
_cell.angle_beta   90.00
_cell.angle_gamma   90.00
#
_symmetry.space_group_name_H-M   'P 1'
#
loop_
_entity.id
_entity.type
_entity.pdbx_description
1 polymer ?
#
loop_
_entity_poly.entity_id
_entity_poly.type
_entity_poly.pdbx_seq_one_letter_code
_entity_poly.pdbx_strand_id
1 'polypeptide(L)'
;MNDEKLDTAVNTHILYNMSRQMMRELEDQTFVADAIAEATRGAALDDDYADDEIMVYEWWLITDGFAHAAKQAGEIIVETPFGTIWGRQTTGQRISQDINVQEIFKTMREI
;
A
#
# COMPACT_ATOMS: atom_id res chain seq x y z
N MET A 1 -11.74 -4.63 -19.22
CA MET A 1 -11.16 -5.39 -18.10
C MET A 1 -12.32 -5.99 -17.30
N ASN A 2 -12.22 -7.21 -16.77
CA ASN A 2 -13.36 -7.84 -16.07
C ASN A 2 -13.34 -7.46 -14.59
N ASP A 3 -14.26 -6.59 -14.16
CA ASP A 3 -14.35 -6.07 -12.80
C ASP A 3 -14.49 -7.18 -11.75
N GLU A 4 -15.15 -8.30 -12.08
CA GLU A 4 -15.31 -9.44 -11.17
C GLU A 4 -13.97 -10.16 -10.90
N LYS A 5 -13.11 -10.28 -11.91
CA LYS A 5 -11.77 -10.85 -11.73
C LYS A 5 -10.89 -9.97 -10.88
N LEU A 6 -10.96 -8.65 -11.09
CA LEU A 6 -10.24 -7.67 -10.29
C LEU A 6 -10.67 -7.69 -8.84
N ASP A 7 -11.98 -7.69 -8.58
CA ASP A 7 -12.51 -7.75 -7.21
C ASP A 7 -12.09 -9.06 -6.53
N THR A 8 -12.05 -10.17 -7.26
CA THR A 8 -11.54 -11.45 -6.74
C THR A 8 -10.06 -11.37 -6.38
N ALA A 9 -9.22 -10.79 -7.25
CA ALA A 9 -7.79 -10.60 -6.98
C ALA A 9 -7.56 -9.68 -5.77
N VAL A 10 -8.30 -8.55 -5.69
CA VAL A 10 -8.27 -7.65 -4.52
C VAL A 10 -8.59 -8.42 -3.25
N ASN A 11 -9.70 -9.16 -3.21
CA ASN A 11 -10.11 -9.91 -2.02
C ASN A 11 -9.13 -11.03 -1.62
N THR A 12 -8.30 -11.49 -2.56
CA THR A 12 -7.28 -12.53 -2.32
C THR A 12 -6.01 -11.93 -1.71
N HIS A 13 -5.65 -10.71 -2.11
CA HIS A 13 -4.32 -10.15 -1.84
C HIS A 13 -4.31 -8.95 -0.89
N ILE A 14 -5.42 -8.24 -0.76
CA ILE A 14 -5.59 -7.02 0.03
C ILE A 14 -6.66 -7.30 1.09
N LEU A 15 -6.21 -7.53 2.32
CA LEU A 15 -6.93 -8.32 3.30
C LEU A 15 -7.74 -7.48 4.30
N TYR A 16 -7.10 -6.48 4.92
CA TYR A 16 -7.72 -5.72 6.01
C TYR A 16 -7.26 -4.27 6.05
N ASN A 17 -8.18 -3.35 6.32
CA ASN A 17 -7.86 -1.93 6.46
C ASN A 17 -7.22 -1.67 7.83
N MET A 18 -5.93 -1.32 7.83
CA MET A 18 -5.12 -1.04 9.01
C MET A 18 -5.00 0.46 9.32
N SER A 19 -5.67 1.36 8.58
CA SER A 19 -5.53 2.82 8.74
C SER A 19 -5.74 3.29 10.18
N ARG A 20 -6.75 2.75 10.87
CA ARG A 20 -7.00 3.11 12.28
C ARG A 20 -5.90 2.64 13.22
N GLN A 21 -5.31 1.48 12.97
CA GLN A 21 -4.19 1.02 13.78
C GLN A 21 -2.98 1.90 13.52
N MET A 22 -2.66 2.21 12.25
CA MET A 22 -1.50 3.03 11.91
C MET A 22 -1.62 4.47 12.43
N MET A 23 -2.83 5.06 12.43
CA MET A 23 -3.04 6.35 13.09
C MET A 23 -2.68 6.32 14.58
N ARG A 24 -3.03 5.25 15.30
CA ARG A 24 -2.64 5.10 16.72
C ARG A 24 -1.14 4.95 16.89
N GLU A 25 -0.50 4.12 16.07
CA GLU A 25 0.96 3.95 16.12
C GLU A 25 1.69 5.29 15.90
N LEU A 26 1.21 6.11 14.96
CA LEU A 26 1.74 7.46 14.69
C LEU A 26 1.50 8.42 15.87
N GLU A 27 0.29 8.41 16.45
CA GLU A 27 -0.06 9.22 17.63
C GLU A 27 0.79 8.85 18.86
N ASP A 28 0.99 7.56 19.08
CA ASP A 28 1.75 7.00 20.21
C ASP A 28 3.28 7.00 19.95
N GLN A 29 3.72 7.41 18.75
CA GLN A 29 5.13 7.47 18.33
C GLN A 29 5.88 6.15 18.58
N THR A 30 5.26 5.05 18.18
CA THR A 30 5.87 3.72 18.34
C THR A 30 6.95 3.48 17.29
N PHE A 31 7.69 2.38 17.40
CA PHE A 31 8.64 1.98 16.36
C PHE A 31 7.98 1.69 15.00
N VAL A 32 6.67 1.43 14.96
CA VAL A 32 5.91 1.30 13.70
C VAL A 32 5.77 2.68 13.05
N ALA A 33 5.61 3.75 13.82
CA ALA A 33 5.62 5.11 13.31
C ALA A 33 6.95 5.47 12.63
N ASP A 34 8.07 5.07 13.25
CA ASP A 34 9.40 5.26 12.67
C ASP A 34 9.55 4.52 11.34
N ALA A 35 9.09 3.27 11.26
CA ALA A 35 9.12 2.47 10.04
C ALA A 35 8.25 3.07 8.91
N ILE A 36 7.06 3.59 9.25
CA ILE A 36 6.20 4.30 8.29
C ILE A 36 6.90 5.56 7.79
N ALA A 37 7.47 6.37 8.69
CA ALA A 37 8.14 7.61 8.32
C ALA A 37 9.38 7.35 7.44
N GLU A 38 10.13 6.28 7.71
CA GLU A 38 11.26 5.87 6.89
C GLU A 38 10.82 5.43 5.49
N ALA A 39 9.79 4.57 5.39
CA ALA A 39 9.29 4.08 4.10
C ALA A 39 8.72 5.21 3.23
N THR A 40 7.93 6.11 3.81
CA THR A 40 7.37 7.27 3.10
C THR A 40 8.46 8.24 2.64
N ARG A 41 9.47 8.51 3.48
CA ARG A 41 10.62 9.35 3.08
C ARG A 41 11.46 8.70 2.00
N GLY A 42 11.67 7.38 2.07
CA GLY A 42 12.39 6.63 1.05
C GLY A 42 11.71 6.73 -0.32
N ALA A 43 10.38 6.62 -0.36
CA ALA A 43 9.61 6.81 -1.59
C ALA A 43 9.70 8.24 -2.13
N ALA A 44 9.72 9.26 -1.26
CA ALA A 44 9.80 10.68 -1.67
C ALA A 44 11.14 11.05 -2.30
N LEU A 45 12.22 10.35 -1.93
CA LEU A 45 13.56 10.56 -2.51
C LEU A 45 13.74 9.93 -3.89
N ASP A 46 12.89 8.96 -4.25
CA ASP A 46 12.92 8.27 -5.55
C ASP A 46 12.02 8.98 -6.59
N ASP A 47 11.15 9.89 -6.15
CA ASP A 47 10.33 10.72 -7.01
C ASP A 47 11.06 12.05 -7.33
N ASP A 48 10.94 12.53 -8.57
CA ASP A 48 11.54 13.81 -9.04
C ASP A 48 10.94 15.04 -8.31
N TYR A 49 9.97 14.81 -7.42
CA TYR A 49 9.24 15.78 -6.60
C TYR A 49 9.62 15.67 -5.11
N ALA A 50 10.91 15.59 -4.78
CA ALA A 50 11.41 15.46 -3.41
C ALA A 50 10.93 16.53 -2.39
N ASP A 51 10.30 17.62 -2.87
CA ASP A 51 9.68 18.67 -2.04
C ASP A 51 8.20 18.39 -1.69
N ASP A 52 7.53 17.43 -2.33
CA ASP A 52 6.15 17.06 -2.02
C ASP A 52 6.12 15.97 -0.93
N GLU A 53 5.46 16.26 0.20
CA GLU A 53 5.19 15.23 1.21
C GLU A 53 4.32 14.13 0.59
N ILE A 54 4.87 12.93 0.45
CA ILE A 54 4.08 11.77 0.06
C ILE A 54 3.01 11.50 1.12
N MET A 55 1.75 11.73 0.74
CA MET A 55 0.60 11.44 1.58
C MET A 55 0.05 10.04 1.32
N VAL A 56 0.07 9.21 2.36
CA VAL A 56 -0.64 7.92 2.40
C VAL A 56 -2.00 8.12 3.07
N TYR A 57 -3.08 7.83 2.35
CA TYR A 57 -4.44 8.00 2.86
C TYR A 57 -5.00 6.74 3.52
N GLU A 58 -4.60 5.56 3.04
CA GLU A 58 -5.09 4.29 3.56
C GLU A 58 -3.96 3.28 3.73
N TRP A 59 -4.04 2.47 4.78
CA TRP A 59 -3.10 1.38 5.04
C TRP A 59 -3.83 0.06 4.97
N TRP A 60 -3.30 -0.88 4.21
CA TRP A 60 -3.93 -2.19 3.99
C TRP A 60 -2.95 -3.32 4.30
N LEU A 61 -3.38 -4.28 5.12
CA LEU A 61 -2.67 -5.55 5.28
C LEU A 61 -2.75 -6.34 3.97
N ILE A 62 -1.61 -6.83 3.51
CA ILE A 62 -1.48 -7.48 2.21
C ILE A 62 -0.73 -8.81 2.29
N THR A 63 -0.89 -9.62 1.26
CA THR A 63 -0.11 -10.85 1.06
C THR A 63 1.32 -10.57 0.56
N ASP A 64 2.26 -11.47 0.84
CA ASP A 64 3.65 -11.35 0.39
C ASP A 64 3.79 -11.26 -1.14
N GLY A 65 2.94 -11.99 -1.89
CA GLY A 65 2.95 -11.94 -3.35
C GLY A 65 2.61 -10.55 -3.89
N PHE A 66 1.61 -9.90 -3.28
CA PHE A 66 1.27 -8.52 -3.61
C PHE A 66 2.36 -7.55 -3.14
N ALA A 67 2.91 -7.74 -1.94
CA ALA A 67 3.98 -6.90 -1.41
C ALA A 67 5.20 -6.88 -2.33
N HIS A 68 5.59 -8.05 -2.86
CA HIS A 68 6.70 -8.17 -3.79
C HIS A 68 6.46 -7.39 -5.09
N ALA A 69 5.29 -7.54 -5.70
CA ALA A 69 4.96 -6.86 -6.95
C ALA A 69 4.75 -5.34 -6.74
N ALA A 70 4.10 -4.95 -5.65
CA ALA A 70 3.89 -3.55 -5.28
C ALA A 70 5.23 -2.81 -5.03
N LYS A 71 6.18 -3.46 -4.35
CA LYS A 71 7.53 -2.91 -4.15
C LYS A 71 8.28 -2.68 -5.46
N GLN A 72 8.08 -3.54 -6.46
CA GLN A 72 8.64 -3.33 -7.81
C GLN A 72 7.96 -2.19 -8.58
N ALA A 73 6.69 -1.90 -8.24
CA ALA A 73 5.92 -0.80 -8.80
C ALA A 73 6.17 0.55 -8.09
N GLY A 74 7.07 0.59 -7.09
CA GLY A 74 7.37 1.81 -6.34
C GLY A 74 6.36 2.16 -5.24
N GLU A 75 5.45 1.24 -4.91
CA GLU A 75 4.47 1.46 -3.84
C GLU A 75 5.11 1.46 -2.45
N ILE A 76 4.48 2.16 -1.51
CA ILE A 76 4.94 2.21 -0.11
C ILE A 76 4.56 0.90 0.60
N ILE A 77 5.57 0.13 0.96
CA ILE A 77 5.43 -1.14 1.67
C ILE A 77 6.18 -1.07 3.00
N VAL A 78 5.50 -1.43 4.09
CA VAL A 78 6.06 -1.41 5.44
C VAL A 78 5.88 -2.78 6.09
N GLU A 79 6.96 -3.33 6.62
CA GLU A 79 6.91 -4.51 7.48
C GLU A 79 6.61 -4.08 8.91
N THR A 80 5.54 -4.63 9.49
CA THR A 80 5.12 -4.31 10.87
C THR A 80 4.94 -5.60 11.68
N PRO A 81 4.84 -5.52 13.01
CA PRO A 81 4.48 -6.67 13.85
C PRO A 81 3.11 -7.26 13.51
N PHE A 82 2.25 -6.50 12.84
CA PHE A 82 0.92 -6.91 12.41
C PHE A 82 0.91 -7.57 11.02
N GLY A 83 2.08 -7.65 10.37
CA GLY A 83 2.27 -8.12 9.01
C GLY A 83 2.71 -7.01 8.06
N THR A 84 2.80 -7.36 6.77
CA THR A 84 3.20 -6.43 5.71
C THR A 84 2.02 -5.59 5.26
N ILE A 85 2.18 -4.27 5.28
CA ILE A 85 1.14 -3.32 4.90
C ILE A 85 1.54 -2.51 3.67
N TRP A 86 0.55 -2.15 2.87
CA TRP A 86 0.66 -1.25 1.73
C TRP A 86 0.00 0.09 2.04
N GLY A 87 0.71 1.17 1.76
CA GLY A 87 0.25 2.53 1.87
C GLY A 87 -0.34 3.02 0.54
N ARG A 88 -1.66 3.13 0.49
CA ARG A 88 -2.38 3.61 -0.69
C ARG A 88 -2.46 5.13 -0.71
N GLN A 89 -2.02 5.72 -1.81
CA GLN A 89 -1.97 7.18 -2.03
C GLN A 89 -3.23 7.76 -2.69
N THR A 90 -4.30 6.97 -2.80
CA THR A 90 -5.62 7.43 -3.26
C THR A 90 -6.72 6.95 -2.32
N THR A 91 -7.87 7.63 -2.32
CA THR A 91 -9.00 7.29 -1.43
C THR A 91 -10.36 7.67 -2.05
N GLY A 92 -11.43 7.04 -1.55
CA GLY A 92 -12.82 7.32 -1.95
C GLY A 92 -13.36 6.46 -3.11
N GLN A 93 -12.48 5.81 -3.86
CA GLN A 93 -12.83 4.82 -4.89
C GLN A 93 -12.53 3.38 -4.43
N ARG A 94 -13.13 2.38 -5.11
CA ARG A 94 -12.86 0.97 -4.83
C ARG A 94 -11.39 0.66 -5.11
N ILE A 95 -10.79 -0.25 -4.34
CA ILE A 95 -9.40 -0.67 -4.54
C ILE A 95 -9.19 -1.26 -5.95
N SER A 96 -10.16 -1.99 -6.50
CA SER A 96 -10.12 -2.50 -7.88
C SER A 96 -10.12 -1.42 -8.96
N GLN A 97 -10.50 -0.18 -8.63
CA GLN A 97 -10.47 0.97 -9.54
C GLN A 97 -9.15 1.75 -9.44
N ASP A 98 -8.27 1.38 -8.52
CA ASP A 98 -6.93 1.96 -8.41
C ASP A 98 -6.06 1.45 -9.57
N ILE A 99 -5.47 2.37 -10.33
CA ILE A 99 -4.71 2.02 -11.54
C ILE A 99 -3.43 1.27 -11.19
N ASN A 100 -2.78 1.60 -10.06
CA ASN A 100 -1.55 0.93 -9.65
C ASN A 100 -1.85 -0.51 -9.25
N VAL A 101 -2.96 -0.74 -8.53
CA VAL A 101 -3.44 -2.09 -8.19
C VAL A 101 -3.70 -2.93 -9.45
N GLN A 102 -4.29 -2.33 -10.49
CA GLN A 102 -4.53 -3.03 -11.76
C GLN A 102 -3.21 -3.42 -12.46
N GLU A 103 -2.22 -2.53 -12.49
CA GLU A 103 -0.90 -2.83 -13.08
C GLU A 103 -0.13 -3.88 -12.27
N ILE A 104 -0.23 -3.84 -10.94
CA ILE A 104 0.34 -4.85 -10.05
C ILE A 104 -0.27 -6.23 -10.35
N PHE A 105 -1.60 -6.34 -10.44
CA PHE A 105 -2.24 -7.62 -10.73
C PHE A 105 -1.96 -8.15 -12.15
N LYS A 106 -1.82 -7.27 -13.15
CA LYS A 106 -1.34 -7.68 -14.49
C LYS A 106 0.07 -8.27 -14.41
N THR A 107 0.96 -7.65 -13.63
CA THR A 107 2.34 -8.13 -13.42
C THR A 107 2.36 -9.50 -12.73
N MET A 108 1.50 -9.68 -11.72
CA MET A 108 1.31 -10.96 -11.03
C MET A 108 0.62 -12.03 -11.88
N ARG A 109 0.06 -11.66 -13.04
CA ARG A 109 -0.78 -12.52 -13.92
C ARG A 109 -2.06 -13.02 -13.26
N GLU A 110 -2.59 -12.24 -12.33
CA GLU A 110 -3.89 -12.50 -11.69
C GLU A 110 -5.07 -12.06 -12.58
N ILE A 111 -4.82 -11.14 -13.52
CA ILE A 111 -5.83 -10.60 -14.46
C ILE A 111 -5.34 -10.47 -15.90
#